data_AF-A0A1I4L6W9-F1
#
_entry.id   AF-A0A1I4L6W9-F1
#
_cell.length_a   1.000
_cell.length_b   1.000
_cell.length_c   1.000
_cell.angle_alpha   90.00
_cell.angle_beta   90.00
_cell.angle_gamma   90.00
#
_symmetry.space_group_name_H-M   'P 1'
#
loop_
_entity.id
_entity.type
_entity.pdbx_description
1 polymer ?
#
loop_
_entity_poly.entity_id
_entity_poly.type
_entity_poly.pdbx_seq_one_letter_code
_entity_poly.pdbx_strand_id
1 'polypeptide(L)'
;MSLRKLFMSCLLTISIGGLFLSSVHAETEEVELSDEQIDEIRTLKQEVMEKEKQIIEKYIEYGVFTEEKGQKILEHMEKKYEKLEENNFIPKWDHKHHRKRDKEAE
;
A
#
# COMPACT_ATOMS: atom_id res chain seq x y z
N MET A 1 45.47 -24.89 -15.05
CA MET A 1 44.67 -25.44 -16.17
C MET A 1 43.33 -25.87 -15.60
N SER A 2 42.15 -25.50 -16.03
CA SER A 2 41.65 -24.58 -17.05
C SER A 2 40.21 -24.31 -16.59
N LEU A 3 39.84 -23.07 -16.30
CA LEU A 3 39.21 -22.18 -17.29
C LEU A 3 37.75 -22.59 -17.58
N ARG A 4 36.83 -21.80 -17.03
CA ARG A 4 35.72 -21.22 -17.77
C ARG A 4 35.04 -22.17 -18.77
N LYS A 5 34.37 -23.21 -18.27
CA LYS A 5 33.45 -24.04 -19.08
C LYS A 5 32.22 -24.47 -18.29
N LEU A 6 31.53 -23.51 -17.71
CA LEU A 6 30.09 -23.63 -17.39
C LEU A 6 29.37 -22.36 -17.88
N PHE A 7 29.71 -21.94 -19.10
CA PHE A 7 29.06 -20.87 -19.87
C PHE A 7 28.52 -21.45 -21.18
N MET A 8 27.82 -22.58 -21.10
CA MET A 8 27.18 -23.21 -22.26
C MET A 8 26.11 -24.19 -21.79
N SER A 9 24.92 -24.10 -22.40
CA SER A 9 23.73 -24.95 -22.21
C SER A 9 22.79 -24.45 -21.10
N CYS A 10 21.58 -23.94 -21.32
CA CYS A 10 20.66 -23.98 -22.45
C CYS A 10 19.85 -22.69 -22.51
N LEU A 11 20.18 -21.82 -23.46
CA LEU A 11 19.30 -20.79 -24.00
C LEU A 11 18.38 -21.48 -25.02
N LEU A 12 17.33 -22.19 -24.58
CA LEU A 12 16.24 -22.62 -25.46
C LEU A 12 15.02 -23.17 -24.68
N THR A 13 14.19 -22.29 -24.14
CA THR A 13 12.73 -22.49 -24.01
C THR A 13 12.03 -21.13 -23.92
N ILE A 14 12.10 -20.35 -25.00
CA ILE A 14 11.05 -19.34 -25.24
C ILE A 14 9.85 -20.14 -25.76
N SER A 15 9.11 -20.72 -24.82
CA SER A 15 7.79 -21.29 -25.08
C SER A 15 6.85 -20.11 -25.25
N ILE A 16 6.52 -19.82 -26.50
CA ILE A 16 5.45 -18.90 -26.90
C ILE A 16 4.14 -19.47 -26.36
N GLY A 17 3.79 -19.08 -25.13
CA GLY A 17 2.45 -19.22 -24.56
C GLY A 17 1.69 -17.93 -24.77
N GLY A 18 1.31 -17.67 -26.01
CA GLY A 18 0.41 -16.56 -26.33
C GLY A 18 -0.95 -16.76 -25.66
N LEU A 19 -1.48 -15.67 -25.11
CA LEU A 19 -2.90 -15.41 -24.88
C LEU A 19 -3.60 -16.25 -23.79
N PHE A 20 -3.38 -15.87 -22.54
CA PHE A 20 -4.47 -15.75 -21.57
C PHE A 20 -4.45 -14.33 -20.99
N LEU A 21 -4.96 -13.36 -21.76
CA LEU A 21 -5.52 -12.13 -21.21
C LEU A 21 -6.89 -12.49 -20.61
N SER A 22 -6.89 -13.27 -19.53
CA SER A 22 -8.05 -13.33 -18.66
C SER A 22 -8.15 -11.95 -18.02
N SER A 23 -9.23 -11.23 -18.30
CA SER A 23 -9.63 -10.10 -17.49
C SER A 23 -9.65 -10.57 -16.04
N VAL A 24 -8.69 -10.13 -15.23
CA VAL A 24 -8.77 -10.25 -13.77
C VAL A 24 -9.91 -9.34 -13.35
N HIS A 25 -11.13 -9.84 -13.49
CA HIS A 25 -12.24 -9.37 -12.69
C HIS A 25 -11.93 -9.93 -11.30
N ALA A 26 -11.46 -9.06 -10.41
CA ALA A 26 -11.37 -9.40 -9.01
C ALA A 26 -12.81 -9.65 -8.53
N GLU A 27 -13.23 -10.90 -8.56
CA GLU A 27 -14.34 -11.34 -7.71
C GLU A 27 -13.84 -11.13 -6.28
N THR A 28 -14.38 -10.11 -5.61
CA THR A 28 -14.07 -9.80 -4.22
C THR A 28 -14.71 -10.87 -3.35
N GLU A 29 -14.08 -12.04 -3.27
CA GLU A 29 -14.32 -12.93 -2.14
C GLU A 29 -13.98 -12.13 -0.86
N GLU A 30 -14.87 -12.18 0.12
CA GLU A 30 -14.62 -11.59 1.43
C GLU A 30 -13.49 -12.39 2.09
N VAL A 31 -12.28 -11.85 2.02
CA VAL A 31 -11.10 -12.44 2.64
C VAL A 31 -11.17 -12.20 4.15
N GLU A 32 -11.09 -13.26 4.94
CA GLU A 32 -10.88 -13.19 6.39
C GLU A 32 -9.42 -13.55 6.71
N LEU A 33 -8.79 -12.79 7.60
CA LEU A 33 -7.42 -13.04 8.07
C LEU A 33 -7.43 -13.83 9.37
N SER A 34 -6.41 -14.65 9.60
CA SER A 34 -6.19 -15.28 10.91
C SER A 34 -5.69 -14.27 11.94
N ASP A 35 -5.84 -14.61 13.23
CA ASP A 35 -5.34 -13.77 14.33
C ASP A 35 -3.83 -13.48 14.20
N GLU A 36 -3.02 -14.46 13.81
CA GLU A 36 -1.58 -14.28 13.60
C GLU A 36 -1.27 -13.30 12.45
N GLN A 37 -2.04 -13.35 11.36
CA GLN A 37 -1.90 -12.42 10.24
C GLN A 37 -2.33 -11.00 10.62
N ILE A 38 -3.41 -10.88 11.40
CA ILE A 38 -3.88 -9.59 11.93
C ILE A 38 -2.82 -8.99 12.85
N ASP A 39 -2.21 -9.81 13.71
CA ASP A 39 -1.14 -9.40 14.61
C ASP A 39 0.09 -8.90 13.85
N GLU A 40 0.52 -9.61 12.82
CA GLU A 40 1.63 -9.18 11.96
C GLU A 40 1.34 -7.82 11.31
N ILE A 41 0.15 -7.65 10.72
CA ILE A 41 -0.24 -6.38 10.10
C ILE A 41 -0.34 -5.26 11.14
N ARG A 42 -0.85 -5.54 12.34
CA ARG A 42 -0.94 -4.57 13.43
C ARG A 42 0.44 -4.04 13.79
N THR A 43 1.42 -4.93 13.98
CA THR A 43 2.81 -4.54 14.28
C THR A 43 3.37 -3.65 13.18
N LEU A 44 3.23 -4.05 11.91
CA LEU A 44 3.70 -3.24 10.77
C LEU A 44 3.03 -1.85 10.73
N LYS A 45 1.71 -1.78 11.01
CA LYS A 45 0.97 -0.51 11.03
C LYS A 45 1.41 0.40 12.17
N GLN A 46 1.71 -0.15 13.35
CA GLN A 46 2.25 0.62 14.47
C GLN A 46 3.63 1.19 14.16
N GLU A 47 4.51 0.40 13.53
CA GLU A 47 5.84 0.88 13.11
C GLU A 47 5.74 2.02 12.09
N VAL A 48 4.86 1.87 11.09
CA VAL A 48 4.60 2.92 10.09
C VAL A 48 4.08 4.19 10.76
N MET A 49 3.11 4.05 11.68
CA MET A 49 2.54 5.19 12.40
C MET A 49 3.63 5.94 13.18
N GLU A 50 4.48 5.24 13.92
CA GLU A 50 5.58 5.84 14.67
C GLU A 50 6.55 6.61 13.75
N LYS A 51 6.89 6.03 12.59
CA LYS A 51 7.73 6.71 11.60
C LYS A 51 7.06 7.94 10.99
N GLU A 52 5.77 7.86 10.67
CA GLU A 52 5.02 9.01 10.17
C GLU A 52 4.91 10.13 11.21
N LYS A 53 4.73 9.80 12.49
CA LYS A 53 4.75 10.78 13.60
C LYS A 53 6.08 11.54 13.63
N GLN A 54 7.20 10.82 13.61
CA GLN A 54 8.55 11.40 13.57
C GLN A 54 8.75 12.32 12.36
N ILE A 55 8.25 11.93 11.18
CA ILE A 55 8.33 12.75 9.96
C ILE A 55 7.54 14.05 10.13
N ILE A 56 6.33 13.99 10.69
CA ILE A 56 5.50 15.18 10.92
C ILE A 56 6.16 16.13 11.91
N GLU A 57 6.73 15.60 12.99
CA GLU A 57 7.49 16.40 13.96
C GLU A 57 8.67 17.11 13.29
N LYS A 58 9.41 16.42 12.39
CA LYS A 58 10.46 17.06 11.59
C LYS A 58 9.93 18.12 10.64
N TYR A 59 8.76 17.93 10.05
CA TYR A 59 8.13 18.96 9.24
C TYR A 59 7.68 20.17 10.05
N ILE A 60 7.27 20.01 11.31
CA ILE A 60 7.03 21.13 12.23
C ILE A 60 8.35 21.83 12.54
N GLU A 61 9.39 21.09 12.91
CA GLU A 61 10.73 21.61 13.23
C GLU A 61 11.32 22.44 12.07
N TYR A 62 11.15 21.96 10.83
CA TYR A 62 11.68 22.62 9.63
C TYR A 62 10.74 23.72 9.09
N GLY A 63 9.61 23.97 9.75
CA GLY A 63 8.64 24.99 9.35
C GLY A 63 7.86 24.67 8.08
N VAL A 64 7.87 23.40 7.63
CA VAL A 64 7.02 22.93 6.52
C VAL A 64 5.55 22.92 6.94
N PHE A 65 5.28 22.56 8.20
CA PHE A 65 3.96 22.67 8.82
C PHE A 65 3.99 23.60 10.03
N THR A 66 2.87 24.28 10.26
CA THR A 66 2.61 24.89 11.57
C THR A 66 2.34 23.78 12.59
N GLU A 67 2.57 24.07 13.87
CA GLU A 67 2.30 23.13 14.97
C GLU A 67 0.84 22.67 14.95
N GLU A 68 -0.12 23.59 14.81
CA GLU A 68 -1.55 23.28 14.70
C GLU A 68 -1.85 22.33 13.54
N LYS A 69 -1.23 22.56 12.37
CA LYS A 69 -1.44 21.69 11.21
C LYS A 69 -0.85 20.30 11.46
N GLY A 70 0.34 20.24 12.04
CA GLY A 70 0.98 18.98 12.42
C GLY A 70 0.12 18.17 13.39
N GLN A 71 -0.38 18.78 14.46
CA GLN A 71 -1.27 18.16 15.43
C GLN A 71 -2.55 17.61 14.76
N LYS A 72 -3.20 18.38 13.88
CA LYS A 72 -4.35 17.89 13.13
C LYS A 72 -4.02 16.67 12.28
N ILE A 73 -2.85 16.62 11.65
CA ILE A 73 -2.45 15.45 10.85
C ILE A 73 -2.28 14.22 11.76
N LEU A 74 -1.63 14.38 12.92
CA LEU A 74 -1.45 13.31 13.90
C LEU A 74 -2.80 12.75 14.38
N GLU A 75 -3.75 13.61 14.73
CA GLU A 75 -5.12 13.20 15.11
C GLU A 75 -5.82 12.40 13.99
N HIS A 76 -5.67 12.84 12.73
CA HIS A 76 -6.26 12.14 11.59
C HIS A 76 -5.60 10.78 11.34
N MET A 77 -4.30 10.63 11.61
CA MET A 77 -3.62 9.35 11.51
C MET A 77 -4.12 8.36 12.56
N GLU A 78 -4.28 8.80 13.81
CA GLU A 78 -4.81 7.96 14.89
C GLU A 78 -6.23 7.48 14.55
N LYS A 79 -7.10 8.39 14.11
CA LYS A 79 -8.45 8.02 13.65
C LYS A 79 -8.45 7.06 12.47
N LYS A 80 -7.47 7.15 11.57
CA LYS A 80 -7.33 6.18 10.46
C LYS A 80 -6.90 4.82 10.97
N TYR A 81 -6.02 4.78 11.97
CA TYR A 81 -5.58 3.53 12.58
C TYR A 81 -6.75 2.83 13.29
N GLU A 82 -7.55 3.56 14.09
CA GLU A 82 -8.75 3.01 14.75
C GLU A 82 -9.71 2.35 13.74
N LYS A 83 -9.95 3.00 12.60
CA LYS A 83 -10.79 2.44 11.52
C LYS A 83 -10.21 1.18 10.89
N LEU A 84 -8.89 1.05 10.85
CA LEU A 84 -8.23 -0.17 10.39
C LEU A 84 -8.35 -1.25 11.47
N GLU A 85 -8.28 -0.91 12.75
CA GLU A 85 -8.47 -1.88 13.82
C GLU A 85 -9.91 -2.43 13.83
N GLU A 86 -10.92 -1.57 13.67
CA GLU A 86 -12.34 -1.95 13.57
C GLU A 86 -12.65 -2.92 12.40
N ASN A 87 -11.80 -2.94 11.37
CA ASN A 87 -12.00 -3.78 10.18
C ASN A 87 -10.96 -4.90 10.05
N ASN A 88 -10.30 -5.30 11.15
CA ASN A 88 -9.27 -6.33 11.18
C ASN A 88 -8.12 -6.06 10.19
N PHE A 89 -7.81 -4.78 10.00
CA PHE A 89 -6.80 -4.24 9.09
C PHE A 89 -7.02 -4.57 7.60
N ILE A 90 -8.26 -4.90 7.20
CA ILE A 90 -8.64 -5.17 5.81
C ILE A 90 -9.16 -3.88 5.17
N PRO A 91 -8.43 -3.22 4.26
CA PRO A 91 -8.84 -1.92 3.79
C PRO A 91 -10.01 -2.00 2.80
N LYS A 92 -11.00 -1.12 2.98
CA LYS A 92 -12.15 -0.97 2.08
C LYS A 92 -11.81 0.02 0.96
N TRP A 93 -11.28 -0.49 -0.16
CA TRP A 93 -10.84 0.31 -1.32
C TRP A 93 -11.95 0.56 -2.36
N ASP A 94 -13.16 0.09 -2.12
CA ASP A 94 -14.28 0.00 -3.07
C ASP A 94 -15.01 1.33 -3.35
N HIS A 95 -14.51 2.44 -2.85
CA HIS A 95 -15.07 3.75 -3.14
C HIS A 95 -14.74 4.20 -4.57
N LYS A 96 -15.74 4.11 -5.47
CA LYS A 96 -15.69 4.73 -6.80
C LYS A 96 -15.49 6.24 -6.66
N HIS A 97 -14.30 6.73 -6.98
CA HIS A 97 -14.06 8.16 -7.11
C HIS A 97 -14.88 8.70 -8.29
N HIS A 98 -16.01 9.35 -8.02
CA HIS A 98 -16.69 10.16 -9.01
C HIS A 98 -15.80 11.36 -9.35
N ARG A 99 -15.04 11.29 -10.45
CA ARG A 99 -14.44 12.49 -11.06
C ARG A 99 -15.60 13.38 -11.51
N LYS A 100 -15.88 14.45 -10.78
CA LYS A 100 -16.65 15.57 -11.34
C LYS A 100 -15.81 16.14 -12.47
N ARG A 101 -16.25 15.90 -13.70
CA ARG A 101 -15.72 16.56 -14.89
C ARG A 101 -16.33 17.95 -14.89
N ASP A 102 -15.55 18.96 -14.54
CA ASP A 102 -15.96 20.35 -14.70
C ASP A 102 -16.21 20.56 -16.20
N LYS A 103 -17.49 20.75 -16.57
CA LYS A 103 -17.84 21.19 -17.90
C LYS A 103 -17.44 22.66 -17.95
N GLU A 104 -16.36 22.96 -18.64
CA GLU A 104 -15.98 24.32 -19.03
C GLU A 104 -17.19 24.98 -19.70
N ALA A 105 -17.52 26.17 -19.21
CA ALA A 105 -18.55 27.04 -19.75
C ALA A 105 -18.14 27.51 -21.15
N GLU A 106 -19.06 27.37 -22.11
CA GLU A 106 -19.04 28.09 -23.40
C GLU A 106 -20.03 29.25 -23.32
#